data_AF-A0A2D1SSE3-F1
#
_entry.id   AF-A0A2D1SSE3-F1
#
_cell.length_a   1.000
_cell.length_b   1.000
_cell.length_c   1.000
_cell.angle_alpha   90.00
_cell.angle_beta   90.00
_cell.angle_gamma   90.00
#
_symmetry.space_group_name_H-M   'P 1'
#
loop_
_entity.id
_entity.type
_entity.pdbx_description
1 polymer ?
#
loop_
_entity_poly.entity_id
_entity_poly.type
_entity_poly.pdbx_seq_one_letter_code
_entity_poly.pdbx_strand_id
1 'polypeptide(L)'
;MNVGRAVLRSLEFSHELDLLHKHITHSQLPVRKSDSFDNQCILLEQYLGEDTFQSTYKKMKRVNILSGLFALPVLLIVAAAFVYGRWIDRDYDIFGFFVEHPVLYIVPAVLIVVTLVLAAFHSLLRRKLYGRIYPELKYKLQMNVI
;
A
#
# COMPACT_ATOMS: atom_id res chain seq x y z
N MET A 1 -14.03 2.65 0.83
CA MET A 1 -13.29 2.63 -0.46
C MET A 1 -14.25 2.17 -1.56
N ASN A 2 -14.41 2.94 -2.65
CA ASN A 2 -15.29 2.54 -3.76
C ASN A 2 -14.62 1.43 -4.58
N VAL A 3 -15.19 0.23 -4.57
CA VAL A 3 -14.70 -0.96 -5.29
C VAL A 3 -14.44 -0.65 -6.78
N GLY A 4 -15.32 0.12 -7.42
CA GLY A 4 -15.15 0.55 -8.81
C GLY A 4 -13.85 1.32 -9.09
N ARG A 5 -13.37 2.15 -8.15
CA ARG A 5 -12.09 2.87 -8.31
C ARG A 5 -10.88 1.95 -8.14
N ALA A 6 -10.99 0.88 -7.36
CA ALA A 6 -9.93 -0.10 -7.22
C ALA A 6 -9.82 -0.98 -8.47
N VAL A 7 -10.96 -1.39 -9.04
CA VAL A 7 -11.03 -2.13 -10.30
C VAL A 7 -10.49 -1.30 -11.46
N LEU A 8 -10.90 -0.03 -11.59
CA LEU A 8 -10.38 0.87 -12.63
C LEU A 8 -8.84 0.99 -12.57
N ARG A 9 -8.26 1.16 -11.38
CA ARG A 9 -6.81 1.22 -11.22
C ARG A 9 -6.10 -0.09 -11.55
N SER A 10 -6.73 -1.22 -11.25
CA SER A 10 -6.17 -2.52 -11.62
C SER A 10 -6.15 -2.68 -13.15
N LEU A 11 -7.22 -2.24 -13.82
CA LEU A 11 -7.28 -2.21 -15.29
C LEU A 11 -6.25 -1.24 -15.89
N GLU A 12 -6.06 -0.06 -15.29
CA GLU A 12 -5.02 0.89 -15.68
C GLU A 12 -3.61 0.28 -15.58
N PHE A 13 -3.28 -0.41 -14.48
CA PHE A 13 -1.97 -1.07 -14.35
C PHE A 13 -1.78 -2.25 -15.29
N SER A 14 -2.83 -3.04 -15.56
CA SER A 14 -2.78 -4.08 -16.58
C SER A 14 -2.53 -3.51 -17.97
N HIS A 15 -3.18 -2.39 -18.31
CA HIS A 15 -2.96 -1.70 -19.57
C HIS A 15 -1.54 -1.14 -19.69
N GLU A 16 -1.05 -0.45 -18.66
CA GLU A 16 0.33 0.06 -18.65
C GLU A 16 1.37 -1.06 -18.71
N LEU A 17 1.12 -2.21 -18.07
CA LEU A 17 1.99 -3.38 -18.19
C LEU A 17 2.05 -3.91 -19.63
N ASP A 18 0.91 -3.99 -20.33
CA ASP A 18 0.87 -4.36 -21.74
C ASP A 18 1.69 -3.39 -22.61
N LEU A 19 1.58 -2.08 -22.36
CA LEU A 19 2.38 -1.06 -23.05
C LEU A 19 3.88 -1.25 -22.80
N LEU A 20 4.29 -1.51 -21.56
CA LEU A 20 5.68 -1.82 -21.23
C LEU A 20 6.17 -3.06 -21.98
N HIS A 21 5.38 -4.14 -21.99
CA HIS A 21 5.73 -5.38 -22.69
C HIS A 21 5.85 -5.20 -24.20
N LYS A 22 4.95 -4.43 -24.82
CA LYS A 22 5.03 -4.07 -26.23
C LYS A 22 6.30 -3.30 -26.53
N HIS A 23 6.61 -2.29 -25.73
CA HIS A 23 7.83 -1.48 -25.89
C HIS A 23 9.10 -2.32 -25.73
N ILE A 24 9.18 -3.17 -24.69
CA ILE A 24 10.32 -4.09 -24.48
C ILE A 24 10.54 -4.97 -25.72
N THR A 25 9.45 -5.47 -26.31
CA THR A 25 9.51 -6.34 -27.48
C THR A 25 9.94 -5.59 -28.73
N HIS A 26 9.33 -4.43 -28.98
CA HIS A 26 9.59 -3.61 -30.17
C HIS A 26 11.03 -3.07 -30.17
N SER A 27 11.47 -2.53 -29.03
CA SER A 27 12.81 -1.97 -28.85
C SER A 27 13.88 -3.02 -28.56
N GLN A 28 13.53 -4.31 -28.56
CA GLN A 28 14.41 -5.44 -28.26
C GLN A 28 15.25 -5.25 -26.98
N LEU A 29 14.64 -4.68 -25.94
CA LEU A 29 15.34 -4.42 -24.68
C LEU A 29 15.76 -5.75 -24.03
N PRO A 30 17.00 -5.89 -23.54
CA PRO A 30 17.49 -7.10 -22.89
C PRO A 30 16.97 -7.21 -21.44
N VAL A 31 15.67 -7.01 -21.24
CA VAL A 31 15.00 -7.00 -19.94
C VAL A 31 13.95 -8.11 -19.92
N ARG A 32 13.94 -8.89 -18.84
CA ARG A 32 12.94 -9.95 -18.65
C ARG A 32 11.54 -9.35 -18.46
N LYS A 33 10.53 -10.00 -19.05
CA LYS A 33 9.12 -9.67 -18.82
C LYS A 33 8.63 -10.19 -17.47
N SER A 34 7.75 -9.44 -16.80
CA SER A 34 7.16 -9.79 -15.51
C SER A 34 5.64 -9.60 -15.55
N ASP A 35 4.89 -10.50 -14.91
CA ASP A 35 3.42 -10.39 -14.83
C ASP A 35 2.92 -9.30 -13.86
N SER A 36 3.83 -8.63 -13.17
CA SER A 36 3.52 -7.54 -12.25
C SER A 36 4.06 -6.22 -12.80
N PHE A 37 3.17 -5.23 -12.91
CA PHE A 37 3.51 -3.86 -13.32
C PHE A 37 4.67 -3.26 -12.51
N ASP A 38 4.59 -3.32 -11.17
CA ASP A 38 5.62 -2.76 -10.31
C ASP A 38 6.96 -3.48 -10.49
N ASN A 39 6.96 -4.81 -10.61
CA ASN A 39 8.18 -5.57 -10.85
C ASN A 39 8.77 -5.27 -12.24
N GLN A 40 7.93 -5.11 -13.26
CA GLN A 40 8.38 -4.72 -14.59
C GLN A 40 9.05 -3.35 -14.57
N CYS A 41 8.48 -2.39 -13.85
CA CYS A 41 9.08 -1.07 -13.66
C CYS A 41 10.44 -1.16 -12.95
N ILE A 42 10.57 -2.00 -11.92
CA ILE A 42 11.84 -2.22 -11.22
C ILE A 42 12.90 -2.80 -12.17
N LEU A 43 12.55 -3.78 -13.00
CA LEU A 43 13.49 -4.38 -13.95
C LEU A 43 13.95 -3.38 -15.02
N LEU A 44 13.04 -2.54 -15.50
CA LEU A 44 13.37 -1.48 -16.46
C LEU A 44 14.23 -0.37 -15.84
N GLU A 45 13.93 0.00 -14.59
CA GLU A 45 14.76 0.94 -13.85
C GLU A 45 16.19 0.41 -13.64
N GLN A 46 16.32 -0.87 -13.27
CA GLN A 46 17.62 -1.52 -13.10
C GLN A 46 18.42 -1.58 -14.40
N TYR A 47 17.75 -1.77 -15.54
CA TYR A 47 18.37 -1.69 -16.85
C TYR A 47 18.95 -0.30 -17.15
N LEU A 48 18.32 0.77 -16.68
CA LEU A 48 18.83 2.14 -16.77
C LEU A 48 19.92 2.46 -15.73
N GLY A 49 20.23 1.54 -14.82
CA GLY A 49 21.20 1.74 -13.75
C GLY A 49 20.69 2.64 -12.61
N GLU A 50 19.37 2.80 -12.46
CA GLU A 50 18.74 3.62 -11.43
C GLU A 50 18.10 2.77 -10.32
N ASP A 51 17.64 3.40 -9.23
CA ASP A 51 17.02 2.72 -8.08
C ASP A 51 15.86 3.50 -7.39
N THR A 52 15.40 4.59 -8.01
CA THR A 52 14.46 5.55 -7.41
C THR A 52 13.05 4.97 -7.22
N PHE A 53 12.51 4.29 -8.23
CA PHE A 53 11.26 3.54 -8.22
C PHE A 53 11.35 2.39 -7.23
N GLN A 54 12.39 1.55 -7.32
CA GLN A 54 12.58 0.42 -6.41
C GLN A 54 12.67 0.87 -4.95
N SER A 55 13.48 1.89 -4.65
CA SER A 55 13.65 2.41 -3.30
C SER A 55 12.35 3.04 -2.76
N THR A 56 11.61 3.79 -3.58
CA THR A 56 10.33 4.38 -3.20
C THR A 56 9.24 3.33 -3.02
N TYR A 57 9.18 2.32 -3.89
CA TYR A 57 8.27 1.19 -3.79
C TYR A 57 8.53 0.36 -2.52
N LYS A 58 9.80 0.07 -2.19
CA LYS A 58 10.18 -0.60 -0.94
C LYS A 58 9.75 0.20 0.29
N LYS A 59 9.95 1.53 0.29
CA LYS A 59 9.47 2.41 1.37
C LYS A 59 7.95 2.34 1.50
N MET A 60 7.22 2.44 0.39
CA MET A 60 5.76 2.34 0.36
C MET A 60 5.27 1.01 0.95
N LYS A 61 5.84 -0.13 0.52
CA LYS A 61 5.50 -1.45 1.03
C LYS A 61 5.78 -1.59 2.52
N ARG A 62 6.92 -1.07 3.00
CA ARG A 62 7.27 -1.07 4.44
C ARG A 62 6.23 -0.30 5.25
N VAL A 63 5.84 0.90 4.80
CA VAL A 63 4.82 1.72 5.47
C VAL A 63 3.48 1.01 5.52
N ASN A 64 3.07 0.33 4.44
CA ASN A 64 1.82 -0.44 4.41
C ASN A 64 1.84 -1.59 5.44
N ILE A 65 2.94 -2.33 5.54
CA ILE A 65 3.10 -3.40 6.54
C ILE A 65 3.05 -2.82 7.95
N LEU A 66 3.76 -1.72 8.21
CA LEU A 66 3.74 -1.05 9.52
C LEU A 66 2.34 -0.58 9.88
N SER A 67 1.59 0.03 8.95
CA SER A 67 0.21 0.43 9.23
C SER A 67 -0.69 -0.75 9.60
N GLY A 68 -0.53 -1.90 8.94
CA GLY A 68 -1.25 -3.12 9.31
C GLY A 68 -0.85 -3.63 10.69
N LEU A 69 0.44 -3.61 11.02
CA LEU A 69 0.96 -4.03 12.32
C LEU A 69 0.43 -3.18 13.46
N PHE A 70 0.36 -1.85 13.31
CA PHE A 70 -0.18 -0.95 14.34
C PHE A 70 -1.71 -1.01 14.46
N ALA A 71 -2.41 -1.32 13.37
CA ALA A 71 -3.87 -1.49 13.39
C ALA A 71 -4.30 -2.81 14.05
N LEU A 72 -3.47 -3.86 13.98
CA LEU A 72 -3.81 -5.20 14.45
C LEU A 72 -4.14 -5.25 15.97
N PRO A 73 -3.35 -4.67 16.89
CA PRO A 73 -3.69 -4.65 18.31
C PRO A 73 -5.04 -4.00 18.61
N VAL A 74 -5.36 -2.91 17.90
CA VAL A 74 -6.66 -2.23 18.04
C VAL A 74 -7.80 -3.17 17.64
N LEU A 75 -7.63 -3.87 16.51
CA LEU A 75 -8.60 -4.85 16.04
C LEU A 75 -8.75 -6.02 17.01
N LEU A 76 -7.67 -6.51 17.62
CA LEU A 76 -7.71 -7.58 18.61
C LEU A 76 -8.47 -7.16 19.88
N ILE A 77 -8.26 -5.93 20.37
CA ILE A 77 -8.99 -5.40 21.54
C ILE A 77 -10.50 -5.34 21.24
N VAL A 78 -10.87 -4.81 20.08
CA VAL A 78 -12.28 -4.73 19.67
C VAL A 78 -12.89 -6.11 19.49
N ALA A 79 -12.17 -7.04 18.85
CA ALA A 79 -12.62 -8.41 18.65
C ALA A 79 -12.79 -9.16 19.98
N ALA A 80 -11.84 -9.01 20.92
CA ALA A 80 -11.91 -9.62 22.23
C ALA A 80 -13.12 -9.10 23.03
N ALA A 81 -13.33 -7.77 23.06
CA ALA A 81 -14.50 -7.17 23.71
C ALA A 81 -15.82 -7.68 23.11
N PHE A 82 -15.89 -7.78 21.77
CA PHE A 82 -17.06 -8.31 21.07
C PHE A 82 -17.32 -9.79 21.40
N VAL A 83 -16.30 -10.63 21.37
CA VAL A 83 -16.43 -12.07 21.71
C VAL A 83 -16.86 -12.23 23.16
N TYR A 84 -16.23 -11.50 24.08
CA TYR A 84 -16.54 -11.57 25.50
C TYR A 84 -17.99 -11.16 25.80
N GLY A 85 -18.41 -9.98 25.34
CA GLY A 85 -19.77 -9.48 25.57
C GLY A 85 -20.86 -10.27 24.87
N ARG A 86 -20.56 -10.97 23.77
CA ARG A 86 -21.57 -11.76 23.04
C ARG A 86 -21.70 -13.19 23.53
N TRP A 87 -20.59 -13.83 23.94
CA TRP A 87 -20.54 -15.27 24.15
C TRP A 87 -20.16 -15.70 25.57
N ILE A 88 -19.51 -14.85 26.37
CA ILE A 88 -19.03 -15.22 27.71
C ILE A 88 -19.93 -14.62 28.79
N ASP A 89 -20.09 -13.31 28.80
CA ASP A 89 -20.93 -12.62 29.79
C ASP A 89 -21.68 -11.47 29.12
N ARG A 90 -23.01 -11.62 29.01
CA ARG A 90 -23.89 -10.66 28.34
C ARG A 90 -24.23 -9.45 29.20
N ASP A 91 -24.11 -9.59 30.52
CA ASP A 91 -24.43 -8.53 31.48
C ASP A 91 -23.16 -7.78 31.93
N TYR A 92 -22.00 -8.15 31.39
CA TYR A 92 -20.73 -7.50 31.67
C TYR A 92 -20.73 -6.04 31.20
N ASP A 93 -20.48 -5.13 32.14
CA ASP A 93 -20.34 -3.70 31.84
C ASP A 93 -18.98 -3.40 31.19
N ILE A 94 -18.93 -3.61 29.88
CA ILE A 94 -17.77 -3.27 29.04
C ILE A 94 -17.44 -1.78 29.19
N PHE A 95 -18.44 -0.90 29.27
CA PHE A 95 -18.19 0.54 29.33
C PHE A 95 -17.55 0.94 30.67
N GLY A 96 -18.05 0.42 31.79
CA GLY A 96 -17.46 0.59 33.12
C GLY A 96 -16.00 0.13 33.16
N PHE A 97 -15.71 -1.08 32.65
CA PHE A 97 -14.35 -1.62 32.61
C PHE A 97 -13.38 -0.75 31.78
N PHE A 98 -13.82 -0.22 30.63
CA PHE A 98 -12.99 0.69 29.84
C PHE A 98 -12.76 2.04 30.52
N VAL A 99 -13.75 2.56 31.25
CA VAL A 99 -13.62 3.82 32.00
C VAL A 99 -12.66 3.65 33.17
N GLU A 100 -12.71 2.52 33.87
CA GLU A 100 -11.85 2.19 35.01
C GLU A 100 -10.40 1.90 34.62
N HIS A 101 -10.16 1.52 33.36
CA HIS A 101 -8.82 1.22 32.85
C HIS A 101 -8.43 2.12 31.66
N PRO A 102 -7.90 3.33 31.93
CA PRO A 102 -7.55 4.32 30.90
C PRO A 102 -6.68 3.82 29.74
N VAL A 103 -5.80 2.87 30.03
CA VAL A 103 -4.91 2.24 29.06
C VAL A 103 -5.69 1.62 27.89
N LEU A 104 -6.89 1.09 28.15
CA LEU A 104 -7.72 0.40 27.15
C LEU A 104 -8.31 1.32 26.09
N TYR A 105 -8.40 2.63 26.33
CA TYR A 105 -8.80 3.58 25.29
C TYR A 105 -7.65 4.50 24.84
N ILE A 106 -6.70 4.84 25.72
CA ILE A 106 -5.56 5.69 25.37
C ILE A 106 -4.63 4.98 24.39
N VAL A 107 -4.23 3.74 24.65
CA VAL A 107 -3.29 3.01 23.79
C VAL A 107 -3.90 2.79 22.40
N PRO A 108 -5.15 2.31 22.25
CA PRO A 108 -5.78 2.22 20.93
C PRO A 108 -5.92 3.57 20.23
N ALA A 109 -6.26 4.65 20.94
CA ALA A 109 -6.34 5.98 20.33
C ALA A 109 -4.99 6.41 19.73
N VAL A 110 -3.89 6.23 20.45
CA VAL A 110 -2.54 6.52 19.94
C VAL A 110 -2.21 5.65 18.72
N LEU A 111 -2.50 4.35 18.78
CA LEU A 111 -2.26 3.42 17.68
C LEU A 111 -3.05 3.78 16.42
N ILE A 112 -4.31 4.22 16.57
CA ILE A 112 -5.13 4.72 15.48
C ILE A 112 -4.47 5.96 14.85
N VAL A 113 -4.04 6.94 15.66
CA VAL A 113 -3.37 8.14 15.16
C VAL A 113 -2.11 7.78 14.38
N VAL A 114 -1.26 6.90 14.91
CA VAL A 114 -0.06 6.40 14.21
C VAL A 114 -0.42 5.73 12.89
N THR A 115 -1.46 4.90 12.88
CA THR A 115 -1.94 4.21 11.67
C THR A 115 -2.41 5.22 10.62
N LEU A 116 -3.12 6.27 11.01
CA LEU A 116 -3.58 7.33 10.11
C LEU A 116 -2.40 8.12 9.52
N VAL A 117 -1.39 8.45 10.32
CA VAL A 117 -0.17 9.11 9.85
C VAL A 117 0.57 8.24 8.83
N LEU A 118 0.73 6.94 9.11
CA LEU A 118 1.35 5.99 8.19
C LEU A 118 0.55 5.85 6.89
N ALA A 119 -0.79 5.82 6.97
CA ALA A 119 -1.66 5.77 5.80
C ALA A 119 -1.54 7.03 4.94
N ALA A 120 -1.47 8.21 5.57
CA ALA A 120 -1.22 9.48 4.86
C ALA A 120 0.14 9.46 4.17
N PHE A 121 1.19 9.03 4.86
CA PHE A 121 2.53 8.92 4.29
C PHE A 121 2.59 7.90 3.13
N HIS A 122 1.91 6.77 3.25
CA HIS A 122 1.74 5.81 2.16
C HIS A 122 1.08 6.44 0.93
N SER A 123 0.01 7.24 1.14
CA SER A 123 -0.66 7.96 0.06
C SER A 123 0.27 8.94 -0.67
N LEU A 124 1.12 9.65 0.07
CA LEU A 124 2.14 10.54 -0.50
C LEU A 124 3.18 9.77 -1.32
N LEU A 125 3.72 8.67 -0.79
CA LEU A 125 4.67 7.82 -1.51
C LEU A 125 4.05 7.26 -2.79
N ARG A 126 2.79 6.81 -2.73
CA ARG A 126 2.06 6.29 -3.88
C ARG A 126 1.87 7.35 -4.97
N ARG A 127 1.48 8.58 -4.59
CA ARG A 127 1.36 9.71 -5.51
C ARG A 127 2.69 10.05 -6.15
N LYS A 128 3.78 10.07 -5.38
CA LYS A 128 5.14 10.32 -5.89
C LYS A 128 5.58 9.22 -6.87
N LEU A 129 5.36 7.96 -6.52
CA LEU A 129 5.77 6.80 -7.32
C LEU A 129 5.10 6.80 -8.70
N TYR A 130 3.77 6.89 -8.74
CA TYR A 130 3.03 6.77 -9.99
C TYR A 130 2.79 8.10 -10.72
N GLY A 131 2.81 9.24 -10.01
CA GLY A 131 2.57 10.56 -10.61
C GLY A 131 3.84 11.28 -11.06
N ARG A 132 5.03 10.85 -10.62
CA ARG A 132 6.30 11.50 -10.98
C ARG A 132 7.36 10.50 -11.42
N ILE A 133 7.68 9.52 -10.58
CA ILE A 133 8.79 8.59 -10.85
C ILE A 133 8.49 7.70 -12.06
N TYR A 134 7.28 7.13 -12.14
CA TYR A 134 6.90 6.29 -13.27
C TYR A 134 6.84 7.05 -14.61
N PRO A 135 6.22 8.25 -14.71
CA PRO A 135 6.32 9.07 -15.92
C PRO A 135 7.77 9.41 -16.33
N GLU A 136 8.63 9.71 -15.36
CA GLU A 136 10.06 9.96 -15.62
C GLU A 136 10.76 8.71 -16.17
N LEU A 137 10.44 7.52 -15.63
CA LEU A 137 10.93 6.24 -16.16
C LEU A 137 10.47 6.02 -17.61
N LYS A 138 9.19 6.26 -17.93
CA LYS A 138 8.67 6.18 -19.31
C LYS A 138 9.41 7.13 -20.25
N TYR A 139 9.68 8.36 -19.79
CA TYR A 139 10.42 9.35 -20.56
C TYR A 139 11.85 8.90 -20.88
N LYS A 140 12.57 8.38 -19.88
CA LYS A 140 13.93 7.84 -20.06
C LYS A 140 13.98 6.62 -20.99
N LEU A 141 12.93 5.80 -20.97
CA LEU A 141 12.72 4.69 -21.90
C LEU A 141 12.25 5.14 -23.30
N GLN A 142 12.11 6.45 -23.55
CA GLN A 142 11.65 7.01 -24.81
C GLN A 142 10.27 6.47 -25.27
N MET A 143 9.42 6.08 -24.31
CA MET A 143 8.07 5.56 -24.61
C MET A 143 7.09 6.64 -25.08
N ASN A 144 7.46 7.92 -25.02
CA ASN A 144 6.63 9.04 -25.46
C ASN A 144 6.64 9.25 -27.00
N VAL A 145 7.31 8.37 -27.76
CA VAL A 145 7.47 8.47 -29.22
C VAL A 145 6.64 7.40 -29.97
N ILE A 146 5.62 6.84 -29.33
CA ILE A 146 4.68 5.87 -29.93
C ILE A 146 3.27 6.44 -29.92
#